data_AF-A0AAV4S671-F1
#
_entry.id   AF-A0AAV4S671-F1
#
_cell.length_a   1.000
_cell.length_b   1.000
_cell.length_c   1.000
_cell.angle_alpha   90.00
_cell.angle_beta   90.00
_cell.angle_gamma   90.00
#
_symmetry.space_group_name_H-M   'P 1'
#
loop_
_entity.id
_entity.type
_entity.pdbx_description
1 polymer ?
#
loop_
_entity_poly.entity_id
_entity_poly.type
_entity_poly.pdbx_seq_one_letter_code
_entity_poly.pdbx_strand_id
1 'polypeptide(L)' 'MSELQILKTHRNDTGTYSCSAVSDIGTDEAMIQYIVQEHLIPLLTSTLSTLPVAWVTLQEVKHDGKQSCDREV' A
#
# COMPACT_ATOMS: atom_id res chain seq x y z
N MET A 1 -0.02 -17.16 6.98
CA MET A 1 0.48 -15.78 6.87
C MET A 1 0.22 -15.33 5.45
N SER A 2 -0.28 -14.12 5.24
CA SER A 2 -0.45 -13.52 3.92
C SER A 2 0.52 -12.36 3.79
N GLU A 3 1.08 -12.15 2.60
CA GLU A 3 2.06 -11.10 2.32
C GLU A 3 1.92 -10.63 0.86
N LEU A 4 2.01 -9.32 0.63
CA LEU A 4 2.07 -8.71 -0.69
C LEU A 4 3.42 -8.01 -0.87
N GLN A 5 4.18 -8.39 -1.90
CA GLN A 5 5.49 -7.81 -2.20
C GLN A 5 5.48 -7.10 -3.55
N ILE A 6 5.84 -5.82 -3.57
CA ILE A 6 6.01 -5.00 -4.78
C ILE A 6 7.52 -4.81 -5.00
N LEU A 7 8.11 -5.63 -5.88
CA LEU A 7 9.57 -5.73 -6.05
C LEU A 7 10.22 -4.53 -6.75
N LYS A 8 9.45 -3.79 -7.56
CA LYS A 8 9.86 -2.57 -8.25
C LYS A 8 8.68 -1.62 -8.26
N THR A 9 8.71 -0.62 -7.39
CA THR A 9 7.63 0.35 -7.22
C THR A 9 7.76 1.47 -8.25
N HIS A 10 6.65 1.81 -8.90
CA HIS A 10 6.49 2.91 -9.83
C HIS A 10 5.37 3.84 -9.33
N ARG A 11 5.39 5.12 -9.74
CA ARG A 11 4.36 6.09 -9.31
C ARG A 11 2.91 5.61 -9.52
N ASN A 12 2.67 4.84 -10.58
CA ASN A 12 1.38 4.27 -10.94
C ASN A 12 0.88 3.18 -9.99
N ASP A 13 1.73 2.62 -9.13
CA ASP A 13 1.36 1.62 -8.12
C ASP A 13 0.70 2.27 -6.89
N THR A 14 0.65 3.61 -6.84
CA THR A 14 -0.08 4.40 -5.83
C THR A 14 -1.57 4.09 -5.87
N GLY A 15 -2.10 3.55 -4.77
CA GLY A 15 -3.49 3.12 -4.69
C GLY A 15 -3.85 2.57 -3.32
N THR A 16 -5.13 2.31 -3.11
CA THR A 16 -5.62 1.59 -1.94
C THR A 16 -5.50 0.09 -2.21
N TYR A 17 -4.82 -0.63 -1.32
CA TYR A 17 -4.71 -2.09 -1.37
C TYR A 17 -5.50 -2.66 -0.20
N SER A 18 -6.37 -3.64 -0.46
CA SER A 18 -7.07 -4.37 0.59
C SER A 18 -6.58 -5.82 0.71
N CYS A 19 -6.70 -6.36 1.91
CA CYS A 19 -6.50 -7.77 2.22
C CYS A 19 -7.73 -8.24 2.99
N SER A 20 -8.51 -9.13 2.38
CA SER A 20 -9.77 -9.63 2.94
C SER A 20 -9.61 -11.10 3.34
N ALA A 21 -10.04 -11.46 4.55
CA ALA A 21 -10.10 -12.83 5.05
C ALA A 21 -11.56 -13.26 5.10
N VAL A 22 -11.95 -14.17 4.20
CA VAL A 22 -13.33 -14.65 4.04
C VAL A 22 -13.48 -16.06 4.63
N SER A 23 -14.58 -16.30 5.34
CA SER A 23 -14.95 -17.59 5.93
C SER A 23 -16.47 -17.76 5.96
N ASP A 24 -16.95 -18.98 6.22
CA ASP A 24 -18.37 -19.29 6.37
C ASP A 24 -19.06 -18.52 7.54
N ILE A 25 -18.27 -17.94 8.45
CA ILE A 25 -18.74 -17.17 9.62
C ILE A 25 -18.75 -15.65 9.35
N GLY A 26 -18.15 -15.20 8.25
CA GLY A 26 -18.06 -13.78 7.90
C GLY A 26 -16.72 -13.40 7.25
N THR A 27 -16.57 -12.09 7.00
CA THR A 27 -15.40 -11.48 6.36
C THR A 27 -14.77 -10.41 7.25
N ASP A 28 -13.44 -10.43 7.33
CA ASP A 28 -12.61 -9.33 7.85
C ASP A 28 -11.86 -8.66 6.68
N GLU A 29 -11.60 -7.37 6.75
CA GLU A 29 -10.87 -6.63 5.72
C GLU A 29 -9.99 -5.52 6.30
N ALA A 30 -8.72 -5.53 5.92
CA ALA A 30 -7.77 -4.46 6.21
C ALA A 30 -7.42 -3.70 4.91
N MET A 31 -7.39 -2.37 4.98
CA MET A 31 -7.03 -1.50 3.86
C MET A 31 -5.83 -0.61 4.19
N ILE A 32 -4.88 -0.51 3.26
CA ILE A 32 -3.77 0.45 3.30
C ILE A 32 -3.81 1.35 2.08
N GLN A 33 -3.55 2.63 2.29
CA GLN A 33 -3.19 3.54 1.21
C GLN A 33 -1.68 3.45 0.99
N TYR A 34 -1.29 2.91 -0.15
CA TYR A 34 0.09 2.85 -0.64
C TYR A 34 0.34 4.11 -1.48
N ILE A 35 1.39 4.86 -1.18
CA ILE A 35 1.73 6.11 -1.87
C ILE A 35 3.17 6.03 -2.36
N VAL A 36 3.35 6.08 -3.67
CA VAL A 36 4.66 6.11 -4.32
C VAL A 36 4.94 7.53 -4.80
N GLN A 37 6.08 8.05 -4.40
CA GLN A 37 6.51 9.40 -4.73
C GLN A 37 7.94 9.36 -5.29
N GLU A 38 8.14 10.05 -6.41
CA GLU A 38 9.42 10.10 -7.11
C GLU A 38 10.17 11.37 -6.68
N HIS A 39 11.47 11.23 -6.36
CA HIS A 39 12.33 12.34 -6.01
C HIS A 39 13.65 12.25 -6.78
N LEU A 40 14.11 13.38 -7.31
CA LEU A 40 15.37 13.48 -8.04
C LEU A 40 16.49 13.86 -7.08
N ILE A 41 17.32 12.89 -6.70
CA ILE A 41 18.51 13.14 -5.87
C ILE A 41 19.59 13.80 -6.75
N PRO A 42 20.14 14.97 -6.38
CA PRO A 42 21.29 15.56 -7.08
C PRO A 42 22.54 14.71 -6.89
N LEU A 43 23.22 14.36 -7.99
CA LEU A 43 24.48 13.64 -7.94
C LEU A 43 25.66 14.61 -7.94
N LEU A 44 26.54 14.50 -6.95
CA LEU A 44 27.76 15.30 -6.82
C LEU A 44 28.87 14.79 -7.75
N THR A 45 28.66 14.95 -9.06
CA THR A 45 29.62 14.66 -10.13
C THR A 45 30.16 15.93 -10.76
N SER A 46 31.27 15.81 -11.52
CA SER A 46 31.85 16.92 -12.32
C SER A 46 30.93 17.41 -13.45
N THR A 47 29.88 16.65 -13.77
CA THR A 47 28.74 17.07 -14.59
C THR A 47 27.47 17.07 -13.74
N LEU A 48 26.58 18.05 -13.94
CA LEU A 48 25.29 18.11 -13.26
C LEU A 48 24.40 16.94 -13.73
N SER A 49 24.03 16.06 -12.81
CA SER A 49 23.17 14.91 -13.06
C SER A 49 22.23 14.67 -11.87
N THR A 50 21.08 14.06 -12.10
CA THR A 50 20.13 13.66 -11.07
C THR A 50 19.76 12.19 -11.23
N LEU A 51 19.53 11.49 -10.12
CA LEU A 51 19.06 10.11 -10.11
C LEU A 51 17.63 10.05 -9.58
N PRO A 52 16.69 9.39 -10.28
CA PRO A 52 15.36 9.15 -9.74
C PRO A 52 15.41 8.10 -8.63
N VAL A 53 14.86 8.45 -7.47
CA VAL A 53 14.56 7.50 -6.39
C VAL A 53 13.04 7.49 -6.17
N ALA A 54 12.49 6.33 -5.88
CA ALA A 54 11.13 6.21 -5.36
C ALA A 54 11.20 6.08 -3.84
N TRP A 55 10.38 6.84 -3.13
CA TRP A 55 10.10 6.66 -1.72
C TRP A 55 8.62 6.28 -1.55
N VAL A 56 8.33 5.49 -0.52
CA VAL A 56 7.02 4.89 -0.29
C VAL A 56 6.53 5.29 1.09
N THR A 57 5.27 5.72 1.19
CA THR A 57 4.56 5.82 2.46
C THR A 57 3.37 4.88 2.48
N LEU A 58 3.15 4.28 3.65
CA LEU A 58 1.98 3.47 3.97
C LEU A 58 1.12 4.25 4.96
N GLN A 59 -0.20 4.26 4.75
CA GLN A 59 -1.16 4.81 5.69
C GLN A 59 -2.27 3.77 5.90
N GLU A 60 -2.50 3.36 7.15
CA GLU A 60 -3.64 2.51 7.48
C GLU A 60 -4.94 3.28 7.25
N VAL A 61 -5.84 2.74 6.42
CA VAL A 61 -7.16 3.31 6.25
C VAL A 61 -8.01 2.81 7.41
N LYS A 62 -8.19 3.65 8.43
CA LYS A 62 -9.04 3.33 9.58
C LYS A 62 -10.48 3.09 9.13
N HIS A 63 -10.87 1.81 9.10
CA HIS A 63 -12.25 1.42 8.84
C HIS A 63 -13.08 1.63 10.09
N ASP A 64 -14.21 2.35 9.98
CA ASP A 64 -15.18 2.45 11.07
C ASP A 64 -15.87 1.07 11.18
N GLY A 65 -15.68 0.40 12.32
CA GLY A 65 -15.60 -1.06 12.38
C GLY A 65 -16.92 -1.81 12.18
N LYS A 66 -17.38 -1.97 10.93
CA LYS A 66 -18.48 -2.87 10.58
C LYS A 66 -18.00 -4.28 10.24
N GLN A 67 -17.62 -5.04 11.27
CA GLN A 67 -17.51 -6.50 11.16
C GLN A 67 -18.92 -7.06 10.87
N SER A 68 -19.18 -7.51 9.65
CA SER A 68 -20.45 -8.15 9.29
C SER A 68 -20.42 -9.63 9.70
N CYS A 69 -20.48 -9.85 11.02
CA CYS A 69 -20.80 -11.13 11.60
C CYS A 69 -22.31 -11.34 11.48
N ASP A 70 -22.77 -11.63 10.26
CA ASP A 70 -24.16 -11.94 9.98
C ASP A 70 -24.57 -13.21 10.75
N ARG A 71 -25.28 -13.00 11.85
CA ARG A 71 -25.82 -14.10 12.67
C ARG A 71 -26.96 -14.77 11.92
N GLU A 72 -26.67 -15.92 11.32
CA GLU A 72 -27.71 -16.91 11.07
C GLU A 72 -28.36 -17.37 12.40
N VAL A 73 -29.60 -17.87 12.29
CA VAL A 73 -30.63 -17.85 13.35
C VAL A 73 -30.52 -19.00 14.35
#